data_AF-A0A2H6N3X5-F1
#
_entry.id   AF-A0A2H6N3X5-F1
#
_cell.length_a   1.000
_cell.length_b   1.000
_cell.length_c   1.000
_cell.angle_alpha   90.00
_cell.angle_beta   90.00
_cell.angle_gamma   90.00
#
_symmetry.space_group_name_H-M   'P 1'
#
loop_
_entity.id
_entity.type
_entity.pdbx_description
1 polymer ?
#
loop_
_entity_poly.entity_id
_entity_poly.type
_entity_poly.pdbx_seq_one_letter_code
_entity_poly.pdbx_strand_id
1 'polypeptide(L)'
;LAIAESEQDKAYILTALAIIEYKQNRVDAAKTLLFKCSILQEHNMESLQALCSLGLIKQDATLATAALKELLKHTGKKDNVYKRCLLASAVYALQGRHLAVQRQVSKDVHSNPDNPALWSLLSRLVPRYVPQNAKGGAVAGSIACILDLNHRKKALLNTAVNQLATGCPKAENKKNILKAVHLSPDDPTAWAVLLAACHAENTSVHL
;
A
#
# COMPACT_ATOMS: atom_id res chain seq x y z
N LEU A 1 -14.96 -22.57 -19.76
CA LEU A 1 -15.11 -23.24 -18.45
C LEU A 1 -15.08 -24.76 -18.56
N ALA A 2 -15.76 -25.36 -19.53
CA ALA A 2 -15.72 -26.83 -19.74
C ALA A 2 -14.33 -27.41 -20.08
N ILE A 3 -13.37 -26.56 -20.46
CA ILE A 3 -11.98 -26.95 -20.80
C ILE A 3 -11.08 -27.01 -19.54
N ALA A 4 -11.49 -26.40 -18.43
CA ALA A 4 -10.70 -26.40 -17.21
C ALA A 4 -11.01 -27.64 -16.37
N GLU A 5 -9.98 -28.44 -16.11
CA GLU A 5 -10.08 -29.72 -15.41
C GLU A 5 -10.24 -29.55 -13.89
N SER A 6 -9.66 -28.49 -13.31
CA SER A 6 -9.76 -28.18 -11.88
C SER A 6 -10.66 -26.97 -11.59
N GLU A 7 -11.25 -26.93 -10.39
CA GLU A 7 -12.00 -25.76 -9.90
C GLU A 7 -11.08 -24.54 -9.74
N GLN A 8 -9.81 -24.76 -9.36
CA GLN A 8 -8.80 -23.73 -9.34
C GLN A 8 -8.55 -23.08 -10.72
N ASP A 9 -8.44 -23.86 -11.79
CA ASP A 9 -8.24 -23.32 -13.14
C ASP A 9 -9.46 -22.53 -13.62
N LYS A 10 -10.66 -23.00 -13.29
CA LYS A 10 -11.90 -22.26 -13.53
C LYS A 10 -11.89 -20.90 -12.83
N ALA A 11 -11.42 -20.86 -11.57
CA ALA A 11 -11.31 -19.62 -10.82
C ALA A 11 -10.29 -18.64 -11.43
N TYR A 12 -9.14 -19.13 -11.92
CA TYR A 12 -8.17 -18.28 -12.62
C TYR A 12 -8.73 -17.71 -13.94
N ILE A 13 -9.38 -18.54 -14.75
CA ILE A 13 -10.00 -18.10 -16.01
C ILE A 13 -11.08 -17.05 -15.75
N LEU A 14 -11.95 -17.26 -14.77
CA LEU A 14 -12.99 -16.30 -14.40
C LEU A 14 -12.40 -14.98 -13.89
N THR A 15 -11.33 -15.04 -13.10
CA THR A 15 -10.62 -13.84 -12.62
C THR A 15 -10.01 -13.06 -13.78
N ALA A 16 -9.40 -13.75 -14.75
CA ALA A 16 -8.86 -13.12 -15.95
C ALA A 16 -9.96 -12.46 -16.79
N LEU A 17 -11.10 -13.14 -17.01
CA LEU A 17 -12.26 -12.58 -17.68
C LEU A 17 -12.81 -11.36 -16.96
N ALA A 18 -12.89 -11.39 -15.62
CA ALA A 18 -13.34 -10.25 -14.85
C ALA A 18 -12.43 -9.02 -15.02
N ILE A 19 -11.11 -9.23 -15.07
CA ILE A 19 -10.14 -8.15 -15.33
C ILE A 19 -10.35 -7.57 -16.74
N ILE A 20 -10.64 -8.41 -17.74
CA ILE A 20 -10.93 -7.96 -19.12
C ILE A 20 -12.22 -7.13 -19.16
N GLU A 21 -13.31 -7.61 -18.56
CA GLU A 21 -14.58 -6.87 -18.50
C GLU A 21 -14.42 -5.53 -17.77
N TYR A 22 -13.65 -5.51 -16.67
CA TYR A 22 -13.32 -4.28 -15.96
C TYR A 22 -12.56 -3.28 -16.86
N LYS A 23 -11.56 -3.75 -17.62
CA LYS A 23 -10.81 -2.92 -18.57
C LYS A 23 -11.67 -2.39 -19.71
N GLN A 24 -12.74 -3.10 -20.08
CA GLN A 24 -13.75 -2.64 -21.04
C GLN A 24 -14.82 -1.75 -20.41
N ASN A 25 -14.60 -1.29 -19.18
CA ASN A 25 -15.52 -0.47 -18.39
C ASN A 25 -16.87 -1.15 -18.06
N ARG A 26 -16.96 -2.48 -18.16
CA ARG A 26 -18.14 -3.28 -17.80
C ARG A 26 -18.04 -3.77 -16.36
N VAL A 27 -18.17 -2.84 -15.43
CA VAL A 27 -17.93 -3.04 -13.99
C VAL A 27 -18.86 -4.09 -13.38
N ASP A 28 -20.15 -4.08 -13.71
CA ASP A 28 -21.13 -5.01 -13.13
C ASP A 28 -20.90 -6.45 -13.61
N ALA A 29 -20.48 -6.61 -14.87
CA ALA A 29 -20.08 -7.91 -15.41
C ALA A 29 -18.83 -8.43 -14.68
N ALA A 30 -17.81 -7.58 -14.48
CA ALA A 30 -16.62 -7.94 -13.72
C ALA A 30 -16.95 -8.33 -12.27
N LYS A 31 -17.82 -7.56 -11.58
CA LYS A 31 -18.28 -7.84 -10.21
C LYS A 31 -18.98 -9.20 -10.15
N THR A 32 -19.87 -9.47 -11.10
CA THR A 32 -20.61 -10.74 -11.20
C THR A 32 -19.66 -11.93 -11.41
N LEU A 33 -18.65 -11.79 -12.27
CA LEU A 33 -17.66 -12.82 -12.52
C LEU A 33 -16.81 -13.11 -11.27
N LEU A 34 -16.39 -12.08 -10.54
CA LEU A 34 -15.63 -12.24 -9.30
C LEU A 34 -16.46 -12.88 -8.18
N PHE A 35 -17.76 -12.56 -8.10
CA PHE A 35 -18.65 -13.26 -7.16
C PHE A 35 -18.83 -14.73 -7.50
N LYS A 36 -18.89 -15.07 -8.80
CA LYS A 36 -18.89 -16.49 -9.23
C LYS A 36 -17.64 -17.22 -8.75
N CYS A 37 -16.46 -16.57 -8.79
CA CYS A 37 -15.24 -17.15 -8.23
C CYS A 37 -15.35 -17.43 -6.73
N SER A 38 -15.96 -16.54 -5.95
CA SER A 38 -16.10 -16.71 -4.49
C SER A 38 -17.08 -17.80 -4.06
N ILE A 39 -17.86 -18.38 -4.99
CA ILE A 39 -18.79 -19.49 -4.70
C ILE A 39 -18.12 -20.84 -4.99
N LEU A 40 -17.00 -20.87 -5.72
CA LEU A 40 -16.28 -22.10 -6.02
C LEU A 40 -15.65 -22.68 -4.75
N GLN A 41 -15.62 -24.01 -4.64
CA GLN A 41 -15.11 -24.72 -3.46
C GLN A 41 -13.64 -24.37 -3.15
N GLU A 42 -12.83 -24.21 -4.19
CA GLU A 42 -11.43 -23.79 -4.08
C GLU A 42 -11.32 -22.27 -4.28
N HIS A 43 -11.20 -21.55 -3.18
CA HIS A 43 -11.09 -20.09 -3.21
C HIS A 43 -9.73 -19.66 -3.75
N ASN A 44 -9.76 -18.91 -4.84
CA ASN A 44 -8.57 -18.31 -5.42
C ASN A 44 -8.25 -16.97 -4.72
N MET A 45 -7.08 -16.86 -4.10
CA MET A 45 -6.63 -15.66 -3.39
C MET A 45 -6.62 -14.42 -4.30
N GLU A 46 -6.22 -14.59 -5.56
CA GLU A 46 -6.17 -13.55 -6.57
C GLU A 46 -7.56 -13.00 -6.89
N SER A 47 -8.59 -13.87 -6.89
CA SER A 47 -9.98 -13.46 -7.12
C SER A 47 -10.51 -12.60 -5.97
N LEU A 48 -10.20 -12.96 -4.72
CA LEU A 48 -10.58 -12.17 -3.53
C LEU A 48 -9.80 -10.84 -3.48
N GLN A 49 -8.52 -10.84 -3.86
CA GLN A 49 -7.73 -9.61 -3.99
C GLN A 49 -8.32 -8.68 -5.06
N ALA A 50 -8.73 -9.23 -6.21
CA ALA A 50 -9.39 -8.46 -7.27
C ALA A 50 -10.75 -7.90 -6.80
N LEU A 51 -11.55 -8.68 -6.09
CA LEU A 51 -12.85 -8.24 -5.55
C LEU A 51 -12.68 -7.13 -4.50
N CYS A 52 -11.71 -7.28 -3.61
CA CYS A 52 -11.36 -6.25 -2.62
C CYS A 52 -10.88 -4.95 -3.32
N SER A 53 -10.00 -5.09 -4.32
CA SER A 53 -9.50 -3.97 -5.11
C SER A 53 -10.61 -3.26 -5.89
N LEU A 54 -11.56 -4.01 -6.45
CA LEU A 54 -12.73 -3.46 -7.12
C LEU A 54 -13.60 -2.63 -6.16
N GLY A 55 -13.84 -3.14 -4.95
CA GLY A 55 -14.54 -2.40 -3.89
C GLY A 55 -13.82 -1.10 -3.52
N LEU A 56 -12.50 -1.13 -3.36
CA LEU A 56 -11.68 0.06 -3.10
C LEU A 56 -11.78 1.09 -4.23
N ILE A 57 -11.66 0.66 -5.49
CA ILE A 57 -11.74 1.56 -6.66
C ILE A 57 -13.12 2.20 -6.76
N LYS A 58 -14.17 1.44 -6.48
CA LYS A 58 -15.56 1.91 -6.54
C LYS A 58 -16.02 2.61 -5.27
N GLN A 59 -15.14 2.80 -4.30
CA GLN A 59 -15.45 3.38 -2.99
C GLN A 59 -16.57 2.63 -2.25
N ASP A 60 -16.77 1.35 -2.56
CA ASP A 60 -17.73 0.46 -1.92
C ASP A 60 -17.07 -0.21 -0.71
N ALA A 61 -17.19 0.45 0.44
CA ALA A 61 -16.61 -0.02 1.69
C ALA A 61 -17.20 -1.36 2.12
N THR A 62 -18.47 -1.65 1.80
CA THR A 62 -19.13 -2.90 2.19
C THR A 62 -18.53 -4.09 1.44
N LEU A 63 -18.39 -3.96 0.12
CA LEU A 63 -17.77 -4.95 -0.74
C LEU A 63 -16.31 -5.19 -0.36
N ALA A 64 -15.54 -4.11 -0.23
CA ALA A 64 -14.11 -4.20 0.09
C ALA A 64 -13.88 -4.86 1.46
N THR A 65 -14.72 -4.55 2.45
CA THR A 65 -14.64 -5.15 3.79
C THR A 65 -15.04 -6.62 3.79
N ALA A 66 -16.10 -6.99 3.06
CA ALA A 66 -16.53 -8.38 2.96
C ALA A 66 -15.45 -9.25 2.27
N ALA A 67 -14.91 -8.78 1.14
CA ALA A 67 -13.83 -9.45 0.43
C ALA A 67 -12.56 -9.56 1.28
N LEU A 68 -12.19 -8.50 2.02
CA LEU A 68 -11.05 -8.54 2.94
C LEU A 68 -11.26 -9.56 4.06
N LYS A 69 -12.44 -9.61 4.68
CA LYS A 69 -12.73 -10.58 5.74
C LYS A 69 -12.55 -12.02 5.25
N GLU A 70 -13.01 -12.31 4.04
CA GLU A 70 -12.83 -13.64 3.45
C GLU A 70 -11.35 -13.92 3.17
N LEU A 71 -10.62 -12.96 2.58
CA LEU A 71 -9.19 -13.08 2.32
C LEU A 71 -8.38 -13.36 3.60
N LEU A 72 -8.76 -12.77 4.73
CA LEU A 72 -8.09 -12.99 6.02
C LEU A 72 -8.34 -14.36 6.64
N LYS A 73 -9.37 -15.11 6.21
CA LYS A 73 -9.59 -16.50 6.68
C LYS A 73 -8.57 -17.47 6.10
N HIS A 74 -8.05 -17.16 4.91
CA HIS A 74 -7.18 -18.03 4.13
C HIS A 74 -5.70 -17.66 4.29
N THR A 75 -5.18 -17.78 5.51
CA THR A 75 -3.75 -17.52 5.78
C THR A 75 -2.87 -18.75 5.51
N GLY A 76 -2.53 -18.98 4.24
CA GLY A 76 -1.68 -20.09 3.80
C GLY A 76 -0.19 -19.75 3.61
N LYS A 77 0.68 -20.77 3.44
CA LYS A 77 2.14 -20.64 3.24
C LYS A 77 2.58 -19.81 2.02
N LYS A 78 1.70 -19.61 1.02
CA LYS A 78 1.95 -18.79 -0.18
C LYS A 78 1.40 -17.37 -0.09
N ASP A 79 0.83 -16.97 1.05
CA ASP A 79 0.19 -15.66 1.18
C ASP A 79 1.21 -14.53 1.17
N ASN A 80 1.00 -13.56 0.29
CA ASN A 80 1.83 -12.38 0.21
C ASN A 80 1.38 -11.39 1.30
N VAL A 81 2.06 -11.47 2.45
CA VAL A 81 1.82 -10.63 3.63
C VAL A 81 1.74 -9.14 3.27
N TYR A 82 2.61 -8.67 2.35
CA TYR A 82 2.59 -7.27 1.91
C TYR A 82 1.31 -6.91 1.18
N LYS A 83 0.86 -7.71 0.21
CA LYS A 83 -0.39 -7.45 -0.53
C LYS A 83 -1.60 -7.42 0.41
N ARG A 84 -1.67 -8.39 1.34
CA ARG A 84 -2.72 -8.45 2.36
C ARG A 84 -2.71 -7.22 3.27
N CYS A 85 -1.53 -6.84 3.76
CA CYS A 85 -1.34 -5.63 4.57
C CYS A 85 -1.79 -4.37 3.82
N LEU A 86 -1.42 -4.24 2.55
CA LEU A 86 -1.79 -3.11 1.69
C LEU A 86 -3.31 -3.01 1.50
N LEU A 87 -3.97 -4.12 1.17
CA LEU A 87 -5.43 -4.16 1.01
C LEU A 87 -6.15 -3.86 2.34
N ALA A 88 -5.71 -4.46 3.44
CA ALA A 88 -6.29 -4.18 4.76
C ALA A 88 -6.17 -2.70 5.14
N SER A 89 -4.99 -2.12 4.93
CA SER A 89 -4.71 -0.71 5.17
C SER A 89 -5.58 0.20 4.30
N ALA A 90 -5.75 -0.14 3.02
CA ALA A 90 -6.60 0.61 2.10
C ALA A 90 -8.08 0.55 2.48
N VAL A 91 -8.58 -0.60 2.94
CA VAL A 91 -9.96 -0.74 3.43
C VAL A 91 -10.18 0.09 4.69
N TYR A 92 -9.25 0.06 5.65
CA TYR A 92 -9.35 0.92 6.84
C TYR A 92 -9.28 2.40 6.50
N ALA A 93 -8.46 2.79 5.51
CA ALA A 93 -8.42 4.16 5.02
C ALA A 93 -9.75 4.59 4.38
N LEU A 94 -10.37 3.72 3.57
CA LEU A 94 -11.68 3.95 2.97
C LEU A 94 -12.78 4.12 4.03
N GLN A 95 -12.67 3.41 5.15
CA GLN A 95 -13.57 3.55 6.31
C GLN A 95 -13.30 4.80 7.17
N GLY A 96 -12.31 5.63 6.83
CA GLY A 96 -11.90 6.79 7.65
C GLY A 96 -11.16 6.41 8.94
N ARG A 97 -10.75 5.15 9.11
CA ARG A 97 -10.14 4.64 10.34
C ARG A 97 -8.62 4.80 10.33
N HIS A 98 -8.14 6.04 10.40
CA HIS A 98 -6.72 6.37 10.22
C HIS A 98 -5.78 5.67 11.20
N LEU A 99 -6.12 5.60 12.49
CA LEU A 99 -5.32 4.87 13.49
C LEU A 99 -5.28 3.36 13.22
N ALA A 100 -6.34 2.79 12.64
CA ALA A 100 -6.36 1.37 12.27
C ALA A 100 -5.42 1.07 11.10
N VAL A 101 -5.25 2.02 10.16
CA VAL A 101 -4.26 1.92 9.07
C VAL A 101 -2.86 1.71 9.65
N GLN A 102 -2.41 2.61 10.54
CA GLN A 102 -1.08 2.50 11.14
C GLN A 102 -0.95 1.20 11.96
N ARG A 103 -1.93 0.90 12.83
CA ARG A 103 -1.90 -0.30 13.68
C ARG A 103 -1.79 -1.59 12.87
N GLN A 104 -2.51 -1.70 11.75
CA GLN A 104 -2.45 -2.87 10.88
C GLN A 104 -1.06 -3.07 10.30
N VAL A 105 -0.47 -2.02 9.72
CA VAL A 105 0.86 -2.11 9.13
C VAL A 105 1.91 -2.38 10.20
N SER A 106 1.83 -1.70 11.35
CA SER A 106 2.73 -1.95 12.48
C SER A 106 2.65 -3.39 12.96
N LYS A 107 1.45 -3.98 13.05
CA LYS A 107 1.28 -5.39 13.41
C LYS A 107 2.00 -6.31 12.41
N ASP A 108 1.81 -6.10 11.12
CA ASP A 108 2.42 -6.94 10.09
C ASP A 108 3.96 -6.78 10.06
N VAL A 109 4.47 -5.57 10.32
CA VAL A 109 5.90 -5.29 10.51
C VAL A 109 6.46 -6.04 11.72
N HIS A 110 5.78 -6.00 12.87
CA HIS A 110 6.25 -6.69 14.08
C HIS A 110 6.29 -8.21 13.87
N SER A 111 5.36 -8.77 13.10
CA SER A 111 5.37 -10.20 12.75
C SER A 111 6.39 -10.56 11.67
N ASN A 112 6.90 -9.59 10.89
CA ASN A 112 7.81 -9.82 9.76
C ASN A 112 8.88 -8.72 9.68
N PRO A 113 9.75 -8.59 10.69
CA PRO A 113 10.69 -7.47 10.81
C PRO A 113 11.72 -7.42 9.67
N ASP A 114 12.01 -8.54 9.03
CA ASP A 114 12.97 -8.62 7.93
C ASP A 114 12.38 -8.22 6.57
N ASN A 115 11.08 -7.86 6.51
CA ASN A 115 10.42 -7.50 5.26
C ASN A 115 10.52 -5.99 4.97
N PRO A 116 11.41 -5.54 4.07
CA PRO A 116 11.63 -4.12 3.75
C PRO A 116 10.37 -3.44 3.18
N ALA A 117 9.52 -4.19 2.47
CA ALA A 117 8.35 -3.64 1.82
C ALA A 117 7.29 -3.19 2.85
N LEU A 118 7.16 -3.91 3.97
CA LEU A 118 6.24 -3.54 5.06
C LEU A 118 6.73 -2.28 5.80
N TRP A 119 8.03 -2.17 6.04
CA TRP A 119 8.63 -0.95 6.61
C TRP A 119 8.43 0.26 5.69
N SER A 120 8.65 0.09 4.38
CA SER A 120 8.41 1.14 3.38
C SER A 120 6.93 1.53 3.31
N LEU A 121 6.02 0.56 3.41
CA LEU A 121 4.58 0.80 3.48
C LEU A 121 4.21 1.62 4.72
N LEU A 122 4.74 1.28 5.89
CA LEU A 122 4.51 2.03 7.13
C LEU A 122 4.97 3.48 6.97
N SER A 123 6.21 3.66 6.51
CA SER A 123 6.78 4.98 6.25
C SER A 123 5.91 5.80 5.28
N ARG A 124 5.40 5.20 4.21
CA ARG A 124 4.54 5.88 3.23
C ARG A 124 3.20 6.32 3.81
N LEU A 125 2.59 5.54 4.70
CA LEU A 125 1.21 5.76 5.17
C LEU A 125 1.13 6.68 6.40
N VAL A 126 2.13 6.66 7.27
CA VAL A 126 2.17 7.50 8.50
C VAL A 126 1.93 9.00 8.23
N PRO A 127 2.63 9.68 7.30
CA PRO A 127 2.46 11.13 7.14
C PRO A 127 1.08 11.50 6.60
N ARG A 128 0.37 10.57 5.95
CA ARG A 128 -0.97 10.79 5.40
C ARG A 128 -2.09 10.59 6.42
N TYR A 129 -1.97 9.58 7.28
CA TYR A 129 -3.08 9.18 8.17
C TYR A 129 -2.83 9.53 9.64
N VAL A 130 -1.57 9.53 10.08
CA VAL A 130 -1.21 9.74 11.48
C VAL A 130 0.06 10.61 11.58
N PRO A 131 0.03 11.88 11.09
CA PRO A 131 1.22 12.73 11.00
C PRO A 131 1.88 13.00 12.36
N GLN A 132 1.15 12.93 13.47
CA GLN A 132 1.72 13.00 14.82
C GLN A 132 2.78 11.92 15.10
N ASN A 133 2.74 10.80 14.36
CA ASN A 133 3.68 9.69 14.48
C ASN A 133 4.79 9.73 13.41
N ALA A 134 4.97 10.85 12.71
CA ALA A 134 5.93 10.99 11.63
C ALA A 134 7.38 10.65 12.02
N LYS A 135 7.78 10.86 13.29
CA LYS A 135 9.09 10.39 13.80
C LYS A 135 9.26 8.87 13.61
N GLY A 136 8.24 8.09 13.96
CA GLY A 136 8.22 6.64 13.76
C GLY A 136 8.19 6.24 12.28
N GLY A 137 7.45 7.01 11.45
CA GLY A 137 7.44 6.80 10.01
C GLY A 137 8.79 7.07 9.33
N ALA A 138 9.56 8.04 9.82
CA ALA A 138 10.94 8.30 9.36
C ALA A 138 11.87 7.14 9.71
N VAL A 139 11.79 6.61 10.93
CA VAL A 139 12.55 5.41 11.36
C VAL A 139 12.20 4.21 10.49
N ALA A 140 10.91 3.99 10.22
CA ALA A 140 10.46 2.91 9.35
C ALA A 140 11.05 3.01 7.94
N GLY A 141 11.12 4.22 7.38
CA GLY A 141 11.73 4.44 6.06
C GLY A 141 13.24 4.19 6.07
N SER A 142 13.94 4.58 7.13
CA SER A 142 15.37 4.30 7.31
C SER A 142 15.64 2.79 7.41
N ILE A 143 14.83 2.04 8.17
CA ILE A 143 14.95 0.58 8.25
C ILE A 143 14.71 -0.06 6.88
N ALA A 144 13.67 0.36 6.16
CA ALA A 144 13.41 -0.13 4.80
C ALA A 144 14.60 0.11 3.85
N CYS A 145 15.25 1.28 3.97
CA CYS A 145 16.43 1.64 3.19
C CYS A 145 17.67 0.78 3.53
N ILE A 146 17.80 0.34 4.79
CA ILE A 146 18.90 -0.54 5.23
C ILE A 146 18.67 -1.96 4.74
N LEU A 147 17.44 -2.46 4.85
CA LEU A 147 17.07 -3.83 4.49
C LEU A 147 17.02 -4.08 2.97
N ASP A 148 16.77 -3.06 2.15
CA ASP A 148 16.66 -3.22 0.70
C ASP A 148 17.28 -2.07 -0.10
N LEU A 149 18.44 -2.35 -0.68
CA LEU A 149 19.20 -1.44 -1.51
C LEU A 149 18.49 -1.12 -2.84
N ASN A 150 17.69 -2.04 -3.37
CA ASN A 150 17.00 -1.86 -4.65
C ASN A 150 15.84 -0.87 -4.53
N HIS A 151 15.19 -0.83 -3.37
CA HIS A 151 14.08 0.08 -3.09
C HIS A 151 14.48 1.33 -2.28
N ARG A 152 15.80 1.54 -2.11
CA ARG A 152 16.40 2.68 -1.40
C ARG A 152 15.81 4.03 -1.81
N LYS A 153 15.58 4.26 -3.11
CA LYS A 153 15.04 5.52 -3.64
C LYS A 153 13.70 5.89 -3.00
N LYS A 154 12.73 4.97 -3.04
CA LYS A 154 11.39 5.15 -2.46
C LYS A 154 11.44 5.23 -0.94
N ALA A 155 12.30 4.44 -0.30
CA ALA A 155 12.47 4.46 1.15
C ALA A 155 13.00 5.82 1.64
N LEU A 156 14.04 6.37 1.00
CA LEU A 156 14.59 7.70 1.31
C LEU A 156 13.55 8.81 1.12
N LEU A 157 12.76 8.74 0.04
CA LEU A 157 11.68 9.70 -0.19
C LEU A 157 10.63 9.65 0.92
N ASN A 158 10.18 8.45 1.32
CA ASN A 158 9.22 8.30 2.41
C ASN A 158 9.80 8.78 3.75
N THR A 159 11.08 8.51 4.03
CA THR A 159 11.77 9.06 5.21
C THR A 159 11.75 10.59 5.21
N ALA A 160 12.09 11.20 4.07
CA ALA A 160 12.10 12.66 3.92
C ALA A 160 10.72 13.29 4.13
N VAL A 161 9.66 12.70 3.57
CA VAL A 161 8.28 13.17 3.76
C VAL A 161 7.89 13.12 5.25
N ASN A 162 8.26 12.06 5.96
CA ASN A 162 8.03 11.97 7.40
C ASN A 162 8.84 13.03 8.18
N GLN A 163 10.11 13.22 7.83
CA GLN A 163 10.94 14.25 8.44
C GLN A 163 10.36 15.66 8.26
N LEU A 164 9.79 15.96 7.09
CA LEU A 164 9.06 17.21 6.85
C LEU A 164 7.79 17.33 7.69
N ALA A 165 7.02 16.25 7.80
CA ALA A 165 5.82 16.21 8.64
C ALA A 165 6.12 16.44 10.14
N THR A 166 7.37 16.22 10.60
CA THR A 166 7.77 16.56 11.97
C THR A 166 8.06 18.04 12.21
N GLY A 167 8.04 18.89 11.18
CA GLY A 167 8.21 20.35 11.31
C GLY A 167 9.64 20.82 11.58
N CYS A 168 10.63 19.93 11.66
CA CYS A 168 12.03 20.31 11.89
C CYS A 168 12.87 20.03 10.64
N PRO A 169 13.12 21.00 9.75
CA PRO A 169 14.09 20.86 8.66
C PRO A 169 15.52 20.86 9.22
N LYS A 170 15.97 19.73 9.77
CA LYS A 170 17.39 19.54 10.11
C LYS A 170 18.20 19.37 8.83
N ALA A 171 19.47 19.78 8.83
CA ALA A 171 20.40 19.60 7.69
C ALA A 171 20.46 18.15 7.17
N GLU A 172 20.26 17.18 8.07
CA GLU A 172 20.22 15.75 7.75
C GLU A 172 19.01 15.36 6.89
N ASN A 173 17.89 16.07 6.99
CA ASN A 173 16.71 15.85 6.15
C ASN A 173 17.00 16.27 4.71
N LYS A 174 17.64 17.42 4.54
CA LYS A 174 18.04 17.96 3.22
C LYS A 174 18.99 17.00 2.52
N LYS A 175 19.91 16.38 3.26
CA LYS A 175 20.82 15.35 2.72
C LYS A 175 20.08 14.14 2.15
N ASN A 176 19.06 13.63 2.85
CA ASN A 176 18.28 12.49 2.37
C ASN A 176 17.43 12.85 1.14
N ILE A 177 16.84 14.05 1.14
CA ILE A 177 16.07 14.58 0.01
C ILE A 177 16.97 14.74 -1.23
N LEU A 178 18.11 15.41 -1.07
CA LEU A 178 19.08 15.61 -2.16
C LEU A 178 19.61 14.28 -2.69
N LYS A 179 19.86 13.29 -1.82
CA LYS A 179 20.19 11.92 -2.25
C LYS A 179 19.07 11.28 -3.06
N ALA A 180 17.80 11.43 -2.64
CA ALA A 180 16.67 10.88 -3.36
C ALA A 180 16.52 11.52 -4.76
N VAL A 181 16.64 12.85 -4.85
CA VAL A 181 16.65 13.60 -6.12
C VAL A 181 17.83 13.19 -7.00
N HIS A 182 19.04 13.11 -6.43
CA HIS A 182 20.22 12.70 -7.18
C HIS A 182 20.10 11.27 -7.74
N LEU A 183 19.49 10.36 -6.97
CA LEU A 183 19.24 8.98 -7.41
C LEU A 183 18.07 8.88 -8.41
N SER A 184 17.20 9.88 -8.51
CA SER A 184 15.98 9.87 -9.34
C SER A 184 15.60 11.29 -9.78
N PRO A 185 16.40 11.91 -10.67
CA PRO A 185 16.14 13.27 -11.13
C PRO A 185 14.83 13.37 -11.92
N ASP A 186 14.34 12.25 -12.47
CA ASP A 186 13.12 12.20 -13.25
C ASP A 186 11.85 12.00 -12.39
N ASP A 187 11.97 11.83 -11.07
CA ASP A 187 10.81 11.65 -10.17
C ASP A 187 10.29 13.02 -9.70
N PRO A 188 9.12 13.50 -10.18
CA PRO A 188 8.57 14.79 -9.77
C PRO A 188 8.25 14.84 -8.27
N THR A 189 8.01 13.69 -7.64
CA THR A 189 7.73 13.61 -6.20
C THR A 189 8.95 14.01 -5.38
N ALA A 190 10.15 13.60 -5.81
CA ALA A 190 11.39 13.95 -5.12
C ALA A 190 11.64 15.47 -5.16
N TRP A 191 11.38 16.10 -6.31
CA TRP A 191 11.44 17.55 -6.46
C TRP A 191 10.39 18.30 -5.64
N ALA A 192 9.14 17.81 -5.61
CA ALA A 192 8.09 18.40 -4.81
C ALA A 192 8.43 18.39 -3.30
N VAL A 193 9.02 17.28 -2.82
CA VAL A 193 9.50 17.15 -1.44
C VAL A 193 10.66 18.11 -1.16
N LEU A 194 11.59 18.31 -2.11
CA LEU A 194 12.66 19.30 -1.98
C LEU A 194 12.14 20.73 -1.92
N LEU A 195 11.20 21.08 -2.81
CA LEU A 195 10.55 22.39 -2.82
C LEU A 195 9.81 22.65 -1.50
N ALA A 196 9.06 21.67 -1.00
CA ALA A 196 8.38 21.76 0.29
C ALA A 196 9.37 21.95 1.45
N ALA A 197 10.53 21.28 1.41
CA ALA A 197 11.58 21.45 2.41
C ALA A 197 12.20 22.86 2.40
N CYS A 198 12.52 23.39 1.21
CA CYS A 198 13.03 24.74 1.05
C CYS A 198 12.01 25.79 1.49
N HIS A 199 10.73 25.59 1.15
CA HIS A 199 9.66 26.49 1.58
C HIS A 199 9.52 26.49 3.11
N ALA A 200 9.49 25.31 3.75
CA ALA A 200 9.40 25.18 5.20
C ALA A 200 10.56 25.89 5.92
N GLU A 201 11.79 25.74 5.39
CA GLU A 201 13.00 26.42 5.87
C GLU A 201 12.82 27.95 5.81
N ASN A 202 12.41 28.50 4.67
CA ASN A 202 12.18 29.94 4.52
C ASN A 202 11.10 30.48 5.46
N THR A 203 9.97 29.78 5.63
CA THR A 203 8.92 30.20 6.58
C THR A 203 9.38 30.15 8.04
N SER A 204 10.29 29.23 8.39
CA SER A 204 10.81 29.14 9.76
C SER A 204 11.81 30.26 10.12
N VAL A 205 12.40 30.93 9.13
CA VAL A 205 13.32 32.07 9.33
C VAL A 205 12.55 33.39 9.57
N HIS A 206 11.24 33.41 9.29
CA HIS A 206 10.38 34.59 9.45
C HIS A 206 9.42 34.52 10.65
N LEU A 207 9.56 33.50 11.50
CA LEU A 207 8.85 33.30 12.77
C LEU A 207 9.83 33.45 13.93
#